data_AF-I4W2D6-F1
#
_entry.id   AF-I4W2D6-F1
#
_cell.length_a   1.000
_cell.length_b   1.000
_cell.length_c   1.000
_cell.angle_alpha   90.00
_cell.angle_beta   90.00
_cell.angle_gamma   90.00
#
_symmetry.space_group_name_H-M   'P 1'
#
loop_
_entity.id
_entity.type
_entity.pdbx_description
1 polymer ?
#
loop_
_entity_poly.entity_id
_entity_poly.type
_entity_poly.pdbx_seq_one_letter_code
_entity_poly.pdbx_strand_id
1 'polypeptide(L)'
;MSTTVEFPSSIKAALKAVAIERDYPAALDILGRGGDDQLILANHEEAQVLMNVARVEMLNASLKYPYWDEDAPRYDPAHEDAFQDVQMGLFEKVAMYLGQDFDIVTKV
;
A
#
# COMPACT_ATOMS: atom_id res chain seq x y z
N MET A 1 12.55 -3.79 -20.01
CA MET A 1 13.47 -4.34 -19.00
C MET A 1 12.74 -4.29 -17.67
N SER A 2 12.83 -5.34 -16.86
CA SER A 2 12.23 -5.35 -15.52
C SER A 2 13.18 -4.70 -14.51
N THR A 3 12.62 -3.96 -13.56
CA THR A 3 13.31 -3.36 -12.42
C THR A 3 13.15 -4.26 -11.20
N THR A 4 14.24 -4.53 -10.49
CA THR A 4 14.18 -5.21 -9.19
C THR A 4 14.30 -4.16 -8.10
N VAL A 5 13.31 -4.12 -7.21
CA VAL A 5 13.24 -3.17 -6.09
C VAL A 5 13.42 -3.93 -4.79
N GLU A 6 14.35 -3.51 -3.93
CA GLU A 6 14.43 -4.02 -2.57
C GLU A 6 13.18 -3.60 -1.80
N PHE A 7 12.45 -4.58 -1.26
CA PHE A 7 11.13 -4.35 -0.72
C PHE A 7 10.90 -5.20 0.53
N PRO A 8 10.70 -4.60 1.73
CA PRO A 8 10.62 -5.38 2.96
C PRO A 8 9.57 -6.47 2.93
N SER A 9 9.96 -7.67 3.37
CA SER A 9 9.10 -8.86 3.33
C SER A 9 7.81 -8.70 4.13
N SER A 10 7.84 -7.95 5.23
CA SER A 10 6.63 -7.64 6.02
C SER A 10 5.61 -6.81 5.23
N ILE A 11 6.07 -5.84 4.42
CA ILE A 11 5.19 -5.01 3.59
C ILE A 11 4.70 -5.83 2.39
N LYS A 12 5.58 -6.64 1.78
CA LYS A 12 5.19 -7.53 0.68
C LYS A 12 4.10 -8.51 1.13
N ALA A 13 4.27 -9.09 2.31
CA ALA A 13 3.30 -9.99 2.91
C ALA A 13 1.96 -9.29 3.22
N ALA A 14 2.00 -8.07 3.78
CA ALA A 14 0.80 -7.28 4.06
C ALA A 14 0.03 -6.93 2.77
N LEU A 15 0.72 -6.44 1.73
CA LEU A 15 0.12 -6.19 0.42
C LEU A 15 -0.50 -7.45 -0.18
N LYS A 16 0.21 -8.59 -0.06
CA LYS A 16 -0.26 -9.87 -0.57
C LYS A 16 -1.50 -10.35 0.18
N ALA A 17 -1.57 -10.14 1.50
CA ALA A 17 -2.77 -10.47 2.28
C ALA A 17 -3.99 -9.68 1.81
N VAL A 18 -3.85 -8.36 1.61
CA VAL A 18 -4.92 -7.52 1.06
C VAL A 18 -5.33 -7.98 -0.34
N ALA A 19 -4.36 -8.27 -1.21
CA ALA A 19 -4.64 -8.72 -2.57
C ALA A 19 -5.32 -10.10 -2.62
N ILE A 20 -5.03 -11.00 -1.68
CA ILE A 20 -5.71 -12.30 -1.54
C ILE A 20 -7.14 -12.08 -1.04
N GLU A 21 -7.33 -11.29 0.02
CA GLU A 21 -8.64 -11.04 0.61
C GLU A 21 -9.61 -10.42 -0.41
N ARG A 22 -9.10 -9.54 -1.27
CA ARG A 22 -9.89 -8.78 -2.24
C ARG A 22 -9.91 -9.37 -3.65
N ASP A 23 -9.27 -10.52 -3.85
CA ASP A 23 -9.16 -11.20 -5.14
C ASP A 23 -8.62 -10.30 -6.27
N TYR A 24 -7.42 -9.75 -6.08
CA TYR A 24 -6.74 -8.87 -7.06
C TYR A 24 -5.69 -9.65 -7.86
N PRO A 25 -6.07 -10.35 -8.96
CA PRO A 25 -5.18 -11.28 -9.66
C PRO A 25 -3.92 -10.60 -10.22
N ALA A 26 -4.03 -9.38 -10.75
CA ALA A 26 -2.88 -8.64 -11.25
C ALA A 26 -1.86 -8.32 -10.15
N ALA A 27 -2.33 -7.90 -8.97
CA ALA A 27 -1.45 -7.64 -7.83
C ALA A 27 -0.81 -8.93 -7.31
N LEU A 28 -1.57 -10.03 -7.25
CA LEU A 28 -1.06 -11.34 -6.82
C LEU A 28 0.01 -11.87 -7.76
N ASP A 29 -0.17 -11.71 -9.08
CA ASP A 29 0.84 -12.08 -10.07
C ASP A 29 2.14 -11.29 -9.86
N ILE A 30 2.03 -9.96 -9.70
CA ILE A 30 3.20 -9.09 -9.45
C ILE A 30 3.90 -9.46 -8.14
N LEU A 31 3.14 -9.61 -7.04
CA LEU A 31 3.66 -9.95 -5.71
C LEU A 31 4.20 -11.39 -5.62
N GLY A 32 3.85 -12.26 -6.57
CA GLY A 32 4.37 -13.62 -6.69
C GLY A 32 5.77 -13.69 -7.31
N ARG A 33 6.28 -12.59 -7.86
CA ARG A 33 7.59 -12.54 -8.52
C ARG A 33 8.70 -12.20 -7.53
N GLY A 34 9.90 -12.69 -7.81
CA GLY A 34 11.09 -12.47 -6.97
C GLY A 34 11.01 -13.18 -5.61
N GLY A 35 12.07 -13.05 -4.82
CA GLY A 35 12.13 -13.47 -3.41
C GLY A 35 11.26 -12.63 -2.48
N ASP A 36 11.19 -13.00 -1.20
CA ASP A 36 10.28 -12.38 -0.23
C ASP A 36 10.62 -10.92 0.09
N ASP A 37 11.86 -10.50 -0.12
CA ASP A 37 12.43 -9.18 0.17
C ASP A 37 12.64 -8.31 -1.07
N GLN A 38 12.04 -8.67 -2.20
CA GLN A 38 12.19 -7.96 -3.46
C GLN A 38 10.90 -7.95 -4.28
N LEU A 39 10.74 -6.93 -5.13
CA LEU A 39 9.72 -6.87 -6.17
C LEU A 39 10.37 -6.84 -7.54
N ILE A 40 9.83 -7.63 -8.47
CA ILE A 40 10.22 -7.58 -9.88
C ILE A 40 9.09 -6.94 -10.67
N LEU A 41 9.31 -5.69 -11.08
CA LEU A 41 8.33 -4.85 -11.77
C LEU A 41 8.75 -4.64 -13.22
N ALA A 42 7.86 -4.98 -14.15
CA ALA A 42 8.12 -4.86 -15.59
C ALA A 42 8.04 -3.41 -16.08
N ASN A 43 7.21 -2.59 -15.44
CA ASN A 43 6.94 -1.22 -15.86
C ASN A 43 6.30 -0.40 -14.71
N HIS A 44 6.03 0.86 -15.01
CA HIS A 44 5.35 1.80 -14.11
C HIS A 44 3.92 1.39 -13.76
N GLU A 45 3.18 0.77 -14.67
CA GLU A 45 1.79 0.35 -14.44
C GLU A 45 1.71 -0.70 -13.33
N GLU A 46 2.64 -1.65 -13.29
CA GLU A 46 2.69 -2.66 -12.22
C GLU A 46 2.99 -2.04 -10.86
N ALA A 47 3.89 -1.06 -10.80
CA ALA A 47 4.14 -0.31 -9.58
C ALA A 47 2.87 0.45 -9.12
N GLN A 48 2.14 1.05 -10.06
CA GLN A 48 0.88 1.73 -9.79
C GLN A 48 -0.22 0.75 -9.34
N VAL A 49 -0.25 -0.48 -9.84
CA VAL A 49 -1.18 -1.53 -9.37
C VAL A 49 -0.95 -1.81 -7.88
N LEU A 50 0.31 -2.00 -7.46
CA LEU A 50 0.62 -2.24 -6.04
C LEU A 50 0.29 -1.03 -5.16
N MET A 51 0.55 0.18 -5.66
CA MET A 51 0.15 1.41 -5.00
C MET A 51 -1.37 1.50 -4.82
N ASN A 52 -2.14 1.10 -5.83
CA ASN A 52 -3.59 1.12 -5.78
C ASN A 52 -4.13 0.13 -4.72
N VAL A 53 -3.50 -1.03 -4.54
CA VAL A 53 -3.86 -1.96 -3.47
C VAL A 53 -3.67 -1.30 -2.10
N ALA A 54 -2.52 -0.66 -1.87
CA ALA A 54 -2.26 0.05 -0.62
C ALA A 54 -3.24 1.23 -0.40
N ARG A 55 -3.60 1.95 -1.48
CA ARG A 55 -4.58 3.03 -1.44
C ARG A 55 -5.97 2.56 -1.06
N VAL A 56 -6.43 1.44 -1.63
CA VAL A 56 -7.73 0.87 -1.27
C VAL A 56 -7.78 0.55 0.22
N GLU A 57 -6.71 -0.01 0.77
CA GLU A 57 -6.66 -0.33 2.20
C GLU A 57 -6.70 0.93 3.08
N MET A 58 -5.95 1.98 2.71
CA MET A 58 -6.02 3.28 3.38
C MET A 58 -7.43 3.89 3.32
N LEU A 59 -8.08 3.85 2.15
CA LEU A 59 -9.45 4.36 1.99
C LEU A 59 -10.47 3.53 2.79
N ASN A 60 -10.28 2.22 2.90
CA ASN A 60 -11.12 1.39 3.76
C ASN A 60 -10.94 1.79 5.24
N ALA A 61 -9.69 2.05 5.66
CA ALA A 61 -9.40 2.51 7.01
C ALA A 61 -10.05 3.87 7.31
N SER A 62 -10.01 4.82 6.37
CA SER A 62 -10.65 6.14 6.57
C SER A 62 -12.17 6.04 6.68
N LEU A 63 -12.80 5.09 5.99
CA LEU A 63 -14.23 4.81 6.12
C LEU A 63 -14.57 4.09 7.44
N LYS A 64 -13.68 3.23 7.93
CA LYS A 64 -13.87 2.48 9.18
C LYS A 64 -13.64 3.34 10.43
N TYR A 65 -12.72 4.29 10.34
CA TYR A 65 -12.30 5.18 11.43
C TYR A 65 -12.59 6.64 11.08
N PRO A 66 -13.85 7.04 10.80
CA PRO A 66 -14.19 8.32 10.16
C PRO A 66 -13.89 9.59 10.97
N TYR A 67 -13.35 9.44 12.17
CA TYR A 67 -13.05 10.53 13.10
C TYR A 67 -11.55 10.62 13.40
N TRP A 68 -10.72 10.17 12.45
CA TRP A 68 -9.27 10.16 12.56
C TRP A 68 -8.63 11.55 12.44
N ASP A 69 -9.31 12.50 11.80
CA ASP A 69 -8.79 13.84 11.51
C ASP A 69 -8.89 14.74 12.76
N GLU A 70 -7.74 15.20 13.26
CA GLU A 70 -7.63 16.07 14.45
C GLU A 70 -8.31 17.43 14.29
N ASP A 71 -8.48 17.89 13.05
CA ASP A 71 -9.19 19.12 12.72
C ASP A 71 -10.72 18.92 12.64
N ALA A 72 -11.21 17.67 12.69
CA ALA A 72 -12.62 17.38 12.57
C ALA A 72 -13.39 17.57 13.90
N PRO A 73 -14.63 18.10 13.89
CA PRO A 73 -15.42 18.35 15.10
C PRO A 73 -15.74 17.11 15.96
N ARG A 74 -15.52 15.91 15.41
CA ARG A 74 -15.82 14.63 16.07
C ARG A 74 -14.58 13.78 16.33
N TYR A 75 -13.38 14.38 16.23
CA TYR A 75 -12.11 13.70 16.41
C TYR A 75 -12.11 12.69 17.56
N ASP A 76 -11.61 11.50 17.28
CA ASP A 76 -11.41 10.41 18.22
C ASP A 76 -9.95 9.90 18.08
N PRO A 77 -9.11 10.06 19.11
CA PRO A 77 -7.72 9.58 19.09
C PRO A 77 -7.59 8.09 18.74
N ALA A 78 -8.55 7.25 19.14
CA ALA A 78 -8.50 5.82 18.81
C ALA A 78 -8.75 5.55 17.32
N HIS A 79 -9.50 6.44 16.65
CA HIS A 79 -9.68 6.39 15.20
C HIS A 79 -8.42 6.86 14.48
N GLU A 80 -7.75 7.89 15.00
CA GLU A 80 -6.47 8.36 14.48
C GLU A 80 -5.42 7.27 14.55
N ASP A 81 -5.17 6.68 15.73
CA ASP A 81 -4.19 5.61 15.93
C ASP A 81 -4.42 4.46 14.92
N ALA A 82 -5.68 4.01 14.80
CA ALA A 82 -6.03 2.90 13.92
C ALA A 82 -5.93 3.25 12.43
N PHE A 83 -6.16 4.51 12.05
CA PHE A 83 -5.97 5.00 10.68
C PHE A 83 -4.48 5.17 10.34
N GLN A 84 -3.71 5.79 11.24
CA GLN A 84 -2.27 5.98 11.08
C GLN A 84 -1.53 4.64 10.98
N ASP A 85 -1.96 3.62 11.75
CA ASP A 85 -1.41 2.26 11.64
C ASP A 85 -1.50 1.72 10.21
N VAL A 86 -2.57 2.02 9.46
CA VAL A 86 -2.73 1.60 8.06
C VAL A 86 -1.98 2.55 7.11
N GLN A 87 -2.14 3.85 7.30
CA GLN A 87 -1.52 4.87 6.46
C GLN A 87 0.01 4.76 6.50
N MET A 88 0.61 4.86 7.69
CA MET A 88 2.05 4.80 7.88
C MET A 88 2.58 3.36 7.81
N GLY A 89 1.77 2.38 8.24
CA GLY A 89 2.20 0.97 8.27
C GLY A 89 2.25 0.31 6.91
N LEU A 90 1.41 0.73 5.96
CA LEU A 90 1.31 0.16 4.62
C LEU A 90 1.43 1.20 3.51
N PHE A 91 0.48 2.16 3.42
CA PHE A 91 0.37 3.06 2.27
C PHE A 91 1.64 3.89 2.03
N GLU A 92 2.13 4.60 3.04
CA GLU A 92 3.30 5.48 2.91
C GLU A 92 4.58 4.68 2.66
N LYS A 93 4.71 3.49 3.24
CA LYS A 93 5.87 2.63 2.97
C LYS A 93 5.86 2.11 1.54
N VAL A 94 4.71 1.66 1.04
CA VAL A 94 4.59 1.25 -0.37
C VAL A 94 4.95 2.41 -1.29
N ALA A 95 4.44 3.61 -1.02
CA ALA A 95 4.79 4.82 -1.76
C ALA A 95 6.29 5.14 -1.69
N MET A 96 6.90 5.01 -0.52
CA MET A 96 8.33 5.29 -0.30
C MET A 96 9.22 4.34 -1.10
N TYR A 97 8.98 3.03 -1.05
CA TYR A 97 9.82 2.05 -1.75
C TYR A 97 9.61 2.10 -3.27
N LEU A 98 8.37 2.23 -3.73
CA LEU A 98 8.10 2.31 -5.17
C LEU A 98 8.50 3.68 -5.75
N GLY A 99 8.38 4.75 -4.96
CA GLY A 99 8.71 6.12 -5.34
C GLY A 99 10.20 6.37 -5.61
N GLN A 100 11.09 5.46 -5.18
CA GLN A 100 12.53 5.54 -5.47
C GLN A 100 12.83 5.25 -6.94
N ASP A 101 12.07 4.33 -7.55
CA ASP A 101 12.30 3.84 -8.91
C ASP A 101 11.21 4.27 -9.90
N PHE A 102 10.04 4.72 -9.40
CA PHE A 102 8.87 5.03 -10.21
C PHE A 102 8.20 6.34 -9.76
N ASP A 103 7.72 7.15 -10.71
CA ASP A 103 6.95 8.37 -10.42
C ASP A 103 5.49 8.06 -10.07
N ILE A 104 5.26 7.51 -8.87
CA ILE A 104 3.95 7.01 -8.44
C ILE A 104 3.00 8.15 -8.08
N VAL A 105 1.78 8.11 -8.61
CA VAL A 105 0.73 9.06 -8.23
C VAL A 105 0.23 8.72 -6.83
N THR A 106 0.61 9.51 -5.84
CA THR A 106 0.20 9.33 -4.43
C THR A 106 -1.01 10.19 -4.05
N LYS A 107 -1.24 11.31 -4.75
CA LYS A 107 -2.35 12.24 -4.50
C LYS A 107 -3.70 11.66 -4.95
N VAL A 108 -4.74 11.95 -4.18
CA VAL A 108 -6.16 11.73 -4.51
C VAL A 108 -6.74 13.01 -5.09
#